data_AF-A0A433K301-F1
#
_entry.id   AF-A0A433K301-F1
#
_cell.length_a   1.000
_cell.length_b   1.000
_cell.length_c   1.000
_cell.angle_alpha   90.00
_cell.angle_beta   90.00
_cell.angle_gamma   90.00
#
_symmetry.space_group_name_H-M   'P 1'
#
loop_
_entity.id
_entity.type
_entity.pdbx_description
1 polymer ?
#
loop_
_entity_poly.entity_id
_entity_poly.type
_entity_poly.pdbx_seq_one_letter_code
_entity_poly.pdbx_strand_id
1 'polypeptide(L)'
;MKNRAVFKSIVAFLLGLLLVSCNSDLPPGEYDANEIGKIKKVIPGTIISMRKVNLRKQNPEGVGATKPGPDSFMDGGYNQTHGVEYVIKLNSGGIISVVQSEDLKLKNKQKILVIYGRHTRVVADNGSDVY
;
A
#
# COMPACT_ATOMS: atom_id res chain seq x y z
N MET A 1 48.71 23.64 -2.77
CA MET A 1 47.65 23.48 -1.74
C MET A 1 46.22 23.34 -2.30
N LYS A 2 45.98 23.46 -3.62
CA LYS A 2 44.64 23.44 -4.25
C LYS A 2 44.02 22.03 -4.38
N ASN A 3 44.84 20.97 -4.46
CA ASN A 3 44.38 19.60 -4.75
C ASN A 3 43.73 18.90 -3.53
N ARG A 4 44.06 19.29 -2.29
CA ARG A 4 43.48 18.70 -1.07
C ARG A 4 42.03 19.15 -0.83
N ALA A 5 41.68 20.36 -1.23
CA ALA A 5 40.31 20.89 -1.11
C ALA A 5 39.38 20.23 -2.14
N VAL A 6 39.88 20.03 -3.38
CA VAL A 6 39.14 19.32 -4.44
C VAL A 6 38.91 17.86 -4.06
N PHE A 7 39.91 17.19 -3.47
CA PHE A 7 39.79 15.79 -3.04
C PHE A 7 38.74 15.62 -1.92
N LYS A 8 38.69 16.54 -0.95
CA LYS A 8 37.66 16.54 0.12
C LYS A 8 36.24 16.75 -0.44
N SER A 9 36.10 17.62 -1.45
CA SER A 9 34.81 17.89 -2.09
C SER A 9 34.31 16.69 -2.92
N ILE A 10 35.22 15.95 -3.56
CA ILE A 10 34.88 14.74 -4.32
C ILE A 10 34.44 13.62 -3.37
N VAL A 11 35.13 13.41 -2.24
CA VAL A 11 34.74 12.40 -1.24
C VAL A 11 33.39 12.72 -0.60
N ALA A 12 33.11 14.00 -0.32
CA ALA A 12 31.80 14.41 0.20
C ALA A 12 30.66 14.19 -0.82
N PHE A 13 30.94 14.36 -2.11
CA PHE A 13 29.97 14.12 -3.18
C PHE A 13 29.71 12.61 -3.41
N LEU A 14 30.76 11.79 -3.35
CA LEU A 14 30.68 10.33 -3.52
C LEU A 14 29.97 9.65 -2.35
N LEU A 15 30.14 10.18 -1.13
CA LEU A 15 29.46 9.69 0.08
C LEU A 15 27.95 10.02 0.08
N GLY A 16 27.54 11.10 -0.59
CA GLY A 16 26.13 11.48 -0.75
C GLY A 16 25.34 10.58 -1.69
N LEU A 17 26.00 9.88 -2.62
CA LEU A 17 25.33 9.04 -3.63
C LEU A 17 24.92 7.65 -3.10
N LEU A 18 25.43 7.23 -1.94
CA LEU A 18 25.23 5.89 -1.38
C LEU A 18 23.96 5.73 -0.54
N LEU A 19 23.15 6.79 -0.36
CA LEU A 19 21.95 6.75 0.49
C LEU A 19 20.63 6.68 -0.29
N VAL A 20 20.66 6.30 -1.57
CA VAL A 20 19.42 6.03 -2.33
C VAL A 20 18.88 4.65 -1.91
N SER A 21 18.24 4.63 -0.75
CA SER A 21 17.43 3.51 -0.27
C SER A 21 16.17 3.41 -1.14
N CYS A 22 15.97 2.25 -1.75
CA CYS A 22 14.77 1.94 -2.52
C CYS A 22 13.61 1.65 -1.57
N ASN A 23 12.57 2.49 -1.58
CA ASN A 23 11.31 2.19 -0.89
C ASN A 23 10.55 1.13 -1.69
N SER A 24 10.36 -0.05 -1.10
CA SER A 24 9.52 -1.11 -1.68
C SER A 24 8.08 -1.00 -1.17
N ASP A 25 7.37 0.06 -1.56
CA ASP A 25 5.92 0.07 -1.43
C ASP A 25 5.32 -0.67 -2.63
N LEU A 26 4.98 -1.94 -2.41
CA LEU A 26 4.31 -2.73 -3.44
C LEU A 26 2.89 -2.18 -3.64
N PRO A 27 2.47 -1.93 -4.89
CA PRO A 27 1.13 -1.46 -5.17
C PRO A 27 0.09 -2.51 -4.73
N PRO A 28 -1.12 -2.07 -4.35
CA PRO A 28 -2.21 -2.97 -4.00
C PRO A 28 -2.52 -3.89 -5.19
N GLY A 29 -2.29 -5.19 -5.00
CA GLY A 29 -2.51 -6.22 -6.03
C GLY A 29 -1.27 -7.05 -6.37
N GLU A 30 -0.06 -6.56 -6.09
CA GLU A 30 1.16 -7.33 -6.33
C GLU A 30 1.48 -8.30 -5.18
N TYR A 31 2.12 -9.42 -5.54
CA TYR A 31 2.63 -10.41 -4.60
C TYR A 31 4.15 -10.31 -4.54
N ASP A 32 4.70 -10.45 -3.35
CA ASP A 32 6.12 -10.67 -3.18
C ASP A 32 6.48 -12.05 -3.72
N ALA A 33 7.52 -12.15 -4.55
CA ALA A 33 8.02 -13.41 -5.05
C ALA A 33 8.38 -14.39 -3.92
N ASN A 34 8.75 -13.87 -2.75
CA ASN A 34 9.04 -14.67 -1.56
C ASN A 34 7.80 -15.28 -0.88
N GLU A 35 6.59 -14.88 -1.28
CA GLU A 35 5.33 -15.44 -0.78
C GLU A 35 4.78 -16.57 -1.67
N ILE A 36 5.43 -16.85 -2.81
CA ILE A 36 5.01 -17.93 -3.72
C ILE A 36 5.12 -19.28 -3.01
N GLY A 37 4.09 -20.12 -3.13
CA GLY A 37 4.04 -21.47 -2.55
C GLY A 37 3.80 -21.53 -1.05
N LYS A 38 3.63 -20.39 -0.36
CA LYS A 38 3.33 -20.35 1.08
C LYS A 38 1.83 -20.32 1.34
N ILE A 39 1.38 -21.08 2.32
CA ILE A 39 -0.01 -21.06 2.78
C ILE A 39 -0.26 -19.77 3.56
N LYS A 40 -1.40 -19.12 3.29
CA LYS A 40 -1.89 -17.96 4.04
C LYS A 40 -3.05 -18.36 4.94
N LYS A 41 -3.19 -17.69 6.07
CA LYS A 41 -4.36 -17.84 6.94
C LYS A 41 -5.56 -17.17 6.29
N VAL A 42 -6.66 -17.91 6.14
CA VAL A 42 -7.92 -17.41 5.59
C VAL A 42 -9.03 -17.61 6.61
N ILE A 43 -9.86 -16.58 6.83
CA ILE A 43 -11.00 -16.64 7.75
C ILE A 43 -12.27 -16.24 7.01
N PRO A 44 -13.34 -17.06 7.04
CA PRO A 44 -14.62 -16.71 6.43
C PRO A 44 -15.37 -15.68 7.28
N GLY A 45 -16.14 -14.83 6.60
CA GLY A 45 -16.96 -13.81 7.24
C GLY A 45 -18.04 -13.26 6.32
N THR A 46 -18.79 -12.29 6.83
CA THR A 46 -19.85 -11.59 6.11
C THR A 46 -19.67 -10.08 6.25
N ILE A 47 -19.82 -9.37 5.13
CA ILE A 47 -19.82 -7.90 5.14
C ILE A 47 -21.10 -7.42 5.83
N ILE A 48 -20.97 -6.68 6.93
CA ILE A 48 -22.10 -6.12 7.68
C ILE A 48 -22.30 -4.64 7.42
N SER A 49 -21.25 -3.92 6.99
CA SER A 49 -21.33 -2.52 6.58
C SER A 49 -20.20 -2.17 5.62
N MET A 50 -20.41 -1.16 4.78
CA MET A 50 -19.40 -0.63 3.89
C MET A 50 -19.55 0.88 3.74
N ARG A 51 -18.42 1.60 3.63
CA ARG A 51 -18.43 3.05 3.35
C ARG A 51 -17.28 3.43 2.43
N LYS A 52 -17.50 4.43 1.57
CA LYS A 52 -16.45 5.02 0.75
C LYS A 52 -15.50 5.83 1.62
N VAL A 53 -14.21 5.73 1.35
CA VAL A 53 -13.14 6.46 2.05
C VAL A 53 -12.16 7.04 1.04
N ASN A 54 -11.52 8.15 1.41
CA ASN A 54 -10.47 8.75 0.61
C ASN A 54 -9.11 8.27 1.14
N LEU A 55 -8.34 7.61 0.29
CA LEU A 55 -6.99 7.18 0.61
C LEU A 55 -6.03 8.30 0.22
N ARG A 56 -5.33 8.80 1.24
CA ARG A 56 -4.21 9.72 1.04
C ARG A 56 -2.96 8.87 0.89
N LYS A 57 -2.33 8.91 -0.28
CA LYS A 57 -0.95 8.48 -0.38
C LYS A 57 -0.12 9.51 0.38
N GLN A 58 0.36 9.12 1.56
CA GLN A 58 1.34 9.92 2.24
C GLN A 58 2.62 9.75 1.41
N ASN A 59 2.91 10.76 0.59
CA ASN A 59 4.25 10.86 0.01
C ASN A 59 5.20 10.87 1.21
N PRO A 60 6.17 9.94 1.33
CA PRO A 60 7.04 9.93 2.48
C PRO A 60 7.73 11.30 2.55
N GLU A 61 7.41 12.08 3.58
CA GLU A 61 8.03 13.36 3.82
C GLU A 61 9.51 13.13 4.17
N GLY A 62 10.40 13.71 3.36
CA GLY A 62 11.84 13.82 3.58
C GLY A 62 12.63 12.68 2.91
N VAL A 63 13.50 12.90 1.93
CA VAL A 63 14.58 13.91 1.85
C VAL A 63 14.83 14.26 0.37
N GLY A 64 14.70 15.54 0.01
CA GLY A 64 15.06 16.01 -1.35
C GLY A 64 14.02 16.90 -2.02
N ALA A 65 13.42 17.86 -1.30
CA ALA A 65 12.81 19.01 -1.95
C ALA A 65 13.91 19.87 -2.58
N THR A 66 14.41 19.44 -3.74
CA THR A 66 15.14 20.32 -4.65
C THR A 66 14.17 21.44 -5.00
N LYS A 67 14.53 22.69 -4.67
CA LYS A 67 13.79 23.89 -5.06
C LYS A 67 13.31 23.73 -6.51
N PRO A 68 12.00 23.86 -6.81
CA PRO A 68 11.56 23.88 -8.19
C PRO A 68 12.20 25.09 -8.86
N GLY A 69 12.93 24.87 -9.96
CA GLY A 69 13.33 25.94 -10.85
C GLY A 69 12.09 26.59 -11.46
N PRO A 70 12.21 27.79 -12.04
CA PRO A 70 11.07 28.56 -12.58
C PRO A 70 10.25 27.84 -13.66
N ASP A 71 10.69 26.68 -14.14
CA ASP A 71 10.10 25.98 -15.30
C ASP A 71 9.45 24.63 -14.94
N SER A 72 9.45 24.22 -13.66
CA SER A 72 8.76 22.99 -13.24
C SER A 72 7.30 23.29 -12.90
N PHE A 73 6.40 22.96 -13.81
CA PHE A 73 4.97 22.86 -13.58
C PHE A 73 4.72 21.90 -12.41
N MET A 74 4.59 22.47 -11.20
CA MET A 74 4.16 21.75 -10.01
C MET A 74 2.67 21.47 -10.12
N ASP A 75 2.30 20.45 -10.90
CA ASP A 75 1.01 19.82 -10.72
C ASP A 75 1.10 18.98 -9.45
N GLY A 76 0.90 19.63 -8.31
CA GLY A 76 0.71 19.02 -6.99
C GLY A 76 -0.60 18.25 -6.93
N GLY A 77 -0.82 17.39 -7.93
CA GLY A 77 -1.99 16.57 -8.12
C GLY A 77 -2.17 15.69 -6.90
N TYR A 78 -3.12 16.07 -6.06
CA TYR A 78 -3.74 15.21 -5.07
C TYR A 78 -4.29 13.98 -5.80
N ASN A 79 -3.46 12.95 -5.98
CA ASN A 79 -3.90 11.63 -6.45
C ASN A 79 -4.67 10.97 -5.29
N GLN A 80 -5.87 11.48 -5.01
CA GLN A 80 -6.82 10.89 -4.08
C GLN A 80 -7.20 9.53 -4.65
N THR A 81 -6.69 8.47 -4.05
CA THR A 81 -7.12 7.12 -4.41
C THR A 81 -8.39 6.85 -3.61
N HIS A 82 -9.51 6.55 -4.25
CA HIS A 82 -10.72 6.18 -3.52
C HIS A 82 -10.66 4.72 -3.09
N GLY A 83 -11.18 4.44 -1.90
CA GLY A 83 -11.28 3.10 -1.35
C GLY A 83 -12.63 2.85 -0.70
N VAL A 84 -12.86 1.61 -0.32
CA VAL A 84 -14.03 1.17 0.44
C VAL A 84 -13.56 0.50 1.72
N GLU A 85 -14.08 0.97 2.85
CA GLU A 85 -13.90 0.32 4.14
C GLU A 85 -15.05 -0.68 4.33
N TYR A 86 -14.70 -1.94 4.56
CA TYR A 86 -15.64 -3.02 4.86
C TYR A 86 -15.56 -3.38 6.34
N VAL A 87 -16.71 -3.31 7.02
CA VAL A 87 -16.89 -3.89 8.34
C VAL A 87 -17.37 -5.32 8.17
N ILE A 88 -16.61 -6.26 8.71
CA ILE A 88 -16.80 -7.69 8.49
C ILE A 88 -17.04 -8.37 9.83
N LYS A 89 -18.14 -9.12 9.91
CA LYS A 89 -18.36 -10.08 10.99
C LYS A 89 -17.73 -11.41 10.56
N LEU A 90 -16.67 -11.81 11.26
CA LEU A 90 -16.04 -13.12 11.08
C LEU A 90 -16.96 -14.22 11.60
N ASN A 91 -16.89 -15.41 11.01
CA ASN A 91 -17.68 -16.55 11.48
C ASN A 91 -17.29 -16.98 12.91
N SER A 92 -16.08 -16.62 13.37
CA SER A 92 -15.65 -16.77 14.75
C SER A 92 -16.37 -15.84 15.74
N GLY A 93 -17.19 -14.90 15.27
CA GLY A 93 -17.93 -13.93 16.07
C GLY A 93 -17.24 -12.56 16.21
N GLY A 94 -15.94 -12.47 15.88
CA GLY A 94 -15.21 -11.21 15.89
C GLY A 94 -15.66 -10.23 14.80
N ILE A 95 -15.46 -8.93 15.03
CA ILE A 95 -15.71 -7.88 14.04
C ILE A 95 -14.38 -7.21 13.70
N ILE A 96 -14.11 -7.06 12.40
CA ILE A 96 -12.92 -6.36 11.90
C ILE A 96 -13.32 -5.31 10.85
N SER A 97 -12.43 -4.34 10.63
CA SER A 97 -12.53 -3.40 9.52
C SER A 97 -11.34 -3.57 8.58
N VAL A 98 -11.60 -3.60 7.27
CA VAL A 98 -10.56 -3.70 6.23
C VAL A 98 -10.88 -2.72 5.11
N VAL A 99 -9.88 -1.91 4.74
CA VAL A 99 -9.95 -0.99 3.61
C VAL A 99 -9.38 -1.65 2.36
N GLN A 100 -10.09 -1.55 1.24
CA GLN A 100 -9.64 -2.00 -0.07
C GLN A 100 -9.87 -0.90 -1.11
N SER A 101 -9.35 -1.11 -2.32
CA SER A 101 -9.64 -0.27 -3.47
C SER A 101 -11.11 -0.38 -3.91
N GLU A 102 -11.63 0.67 -4.56
CA GLU A 102 -13.04 0.76 -4.98
C GLU A 102 -13.41 -0.16 -6.16
N ASP A 103 -12.43 -0.75 -6.85
CA ASP A 103 -12.62 -1.72 -7.93
C ASP A 103 -13.21 -3.06 -7.45
N LEU A 104 -13.09 -3.34 -6.16
CA LEU A 104 -13.60 -4.54 -5.52
C LEU A 104 -15.13 -4.42 -5.31
N LYS A 105 -15.92 -4.85 -6.31
CA LYS A 105 -17.40 -4.74 -6.35
C LYS A 105 -18.15 -5.66 -5.35
N LEU A 106 -17.73 -5.70 -4.10
CA LEU A 106 -18.40 -6.46 -3.03
C LEU A 106 -19.63 -5.72 -2.51
N LYS A 107 -20.59 -6.47 -1.98
CA LYS A 107 -21.88 -5.97 -1.49
C LYS A 107 -22.07 -6.22 0.00
N ASN A 108 -22.91 -5.41 0.64
CA ASN A 108 -23.39 -5.70 1.99
C ASN A 108 -24.07 -7.08 2.03
N LYS A 109 -23.91 -7.77 3.16
CA LYS A 109 -24.38 -9.15 3.43
C LYS A 109 -23.73 -10.24 2.56
N GLN A 110 -22.73 -9.90 1.76
CA GLN A 110 -22.00 -10.88 0.97
C GLN A 110 -21.08 -11.72 1.85
N LYS A 111 -21.07 -13.03 1.61
CA LYS A 111 -20.07 -13.95 2.18
C LYS A 111 -18.72 -13.70 1.52
N ILE A 112 -17.69 -13.60 2.34
CA ILE A 112 -16.34 -13.28 1.90
C ILE A 112 -15.30 -14.13 2.64
N LEU A 113 -14.10 -14.14 2.08
CA LEU A 113 -12.92 -14.70 2.71
C LEU A 113 -11.92 -13.58 2.98
N VAL A 114 -11.43 -13.53 4.22
CA VAL A 114 -10.38 -12.61 4.66
C VAL A 114 -9.05 -13.33 4.61
N ILE A 115 -8.16 -12.90 3.72
CA ILE A 115 -6.83 -13.50 3.52
C ILE A 115 -5.80 -12.62 4.24
N TYR A 116 -5.16 -13.18 5.27
CA TYR A 116 -4.10 -12.52 6.03
C TYR A 116 -2.75 -12.65 5.31
N GLY A 117 -1.94 -11.60 5.39
CA GLY A 117 -0.58 -11.54 4.83
C GLY A 117 0.04 -10.18 5.12
N ARG A 118 1.08 -9.77 4.38
CA ARG A 118 1.64 -8.41 4.47
C ARG A 118 0.61 -7.33 4.18
N HIS A 119 -0.32 -7.61 3.25
CA HIS A 119 -1.54 -6.85 3.04
C HIS A 119 -2.74 -7.77 3.18
N THR A 120 -3.72 -7.37 3.98
CA THR A 120 -4.99 -8.08 4.10
C THR A 120 -5.79 -7.92 2.82
N ARG A 121 -6.38 -9.01 2.33
CA ARG A 121 -7.26 -8.99 1.15
C ARG A 121 -8.62 -9.56 1.51
N VAL A 122 -9.66 -8.98 0.93
CA VAL A 122 -11.05 -9.45 1.06
C VAL A 122 -11.49 -9.92 -0.32
N VAL A 123 -11.99 -11.15 -0.43
CA VAL A 123 -12.46 -11.71 -1.70
C VAL A 123 -13.86 -12.29 -1.54
N ALA A 124 -14.62 -12.29 -2.63
CA ALA A 124 -15.93 -12.94 -2.66
C ALA A 124 -15.78 -14.44 -2.38
N ASP A 125 -16.66 -14.97 -1.52
CA ASP A 125 -16.76 -16.40 -1.32
C ASP A 125 -17.79 -16.98 -2.29
N ASN A 126 -17.30 -17.54 -3.40
CA ASN A 126 -18.13 -18.04 -4.51
C ASN A 126 -18.27 -19.57 -4.52
N GLY A 127 -17.85 -20.28 -3.46
CA GLY A 127 -17.87 -21.74 -3.50
C GLY A 127 -17.72 -22.48 -2.16
N SER A 128 -17.67 -21.80 -1.01
CA SER A 128 -17.66 -22.49 0.28
C SER A 128 -19.00 -23.14 0.65
N ASP A 129 -20.07 -22.85 -0.07
CA ASP A 129 -21.39 -23.45 0.09
C ASP A 129 -21.59 -24.72 -0.75
N VAL A 130 -20.62 -25.05 -1.61
CA VAL A 130 -20.65 -26.23 -2.49
C VAL A 130 -20.10 -27.48 -1.79
N TYR A 131 -19.46 -27.34 -0.62
CA TYR A 131 -18.85 -28.42 0.16
C TYR A 131 -19.28 -28.36 1.63
#